data_AF-A0A7X9DN88-F1
#
_entry.id   AF-A0A7X9DN88-F1
#
_cell.length_a   1.000
_cell.length_b   1.000
_cell.length_c   1.000
_cell.angle_alpha   90.00
_cell.angle_beta   90.00
_cell.angle_gamma   90.00
#
_symmetry.space_group_name_H-M   'P 1'
#
loop_
_entity.id
_entity.type
_entity.pdbx_description
1 polymer ?
#
loop_
_entity_poly.entity_id
_entity_poly.type
_entity_poly.pdbx_seq_one_letter_code
_entity_poly.pdbx_strand_id
1 'polypeptide(L)'
;PPTLNIKYPLRKGIQWTYRYPRQDMPLQIDKKAVAEEVLERNGKLFECIKVEYIYMNSDVFNGFQMTDWIAEKGLVQRISAIDRVTLTSGEGEPLRTVRIRDILTLK
;
A
#
# COMPACT_ATOMS: atom_id res chain seq x y z
N PRO A 1 -12.81 -4.02 -8.18
CA PRO A 1 -11.65 -3.52 -7.43
C PRO A 1 -11.39 -4.37 -6.16
N PRO A 2 -10.14 -4.73 -5.83
CA PRO A 2 -9.86 -5.45 -4.59
C PRO A 2 -10.30 -4.59 -3.41
N THR A 3 -11.29 -5.06 -2.66
CA THR A 3 -11.75 -4.41 -1.42
C THR A 3 -10.66 -4.61 -0.37
N LEU A 4 -9.73 -3.66 -0.28
CA LEU A 4 -8.66 -3.70 0.72
C LEU A 4 -9.29 -3.57 2.12
N ASN A 5 -9.49 -4.70 2.78
CA ASN A 5 -10.04 -4.74 4.13
C ASN A 5 -9.08 -4.12 5.16
N ILE A 6 -9.63 -3.37 6.10
CA ILE A 6 -8.94 -2.85 7.28
C ILE A 6 -9.53 -3.59 8.49
N LYS A 7 -8.67 -4.10 9.38
CA LYS A 7 -9.11 -4.84 10.56
C LYS A 7 -9.16 -3.91 11.77
N TYR A 8 -10.36 -3.69 12.30
CA TYR A 8 -10.58 -2.97 13.55
C TYR A 8 -10.78 -3.95 14.74
N PRO A 9 -10.43 -3.56 15.97
CA PRO A 9 -9.67 -2.34 16.31
C PRO A 9 -8.24 -2.44 15.76
N LEU A 10 -7.71 -1.33 15.24
CA LEU A 10 -6.36 -1.30 14.66
C LEU A 10 -5.37 -0.86 15.75
N ARG A 11 -4.37 -1.68 16.02
CA ARG A 11 -3.32 -1.45 17.04
C ARG A 11 -2.01 -2.04 16.55
N LYS A 12 -0.88 -1.52 17.05
CA LYS A 12 0.43 -2.07 16.75
C LYS A 12 0.48 -3.58 17.04
N GLY A 13 1.09 -4.33 16.12
CA GLY A 13 1.27 -5.78 16.22
C GLY A 13 0.15 -6.61 15.57
N ILE A 14 -1.02 -6.02 15.29
CA ILE A 14 -2.11 -6.72 14.59
C ILE A 14 -1.69 -7.06 13.16
N GLN A 15 -2.00 -8.28 12.75
CA GLN A 15 -1.76 -8.79 11.42
C GLN A 15 -3.04 -9.43 10.86
N TRP A 16 -3.21 -9.30 9.55
CA TRP A 16 -4.30 -9.97 8.85
C TRP A 16 -3.95 -10.20 7.39
N THR A 17 -4.57 -11.22 6.82
CA THR A 17 -4.40 -11.59 5.43
C THR A 17 -5.66 -11.25 4.67
N TYR A 18 -5.51 -10.52 3.57
CA TYR A 18 -6.53 -10.41 2.54
C TYR A 18 -6.31 -11.53 1.51
N ARG A 19 -7.37 -12.28 1.20
CA ARG A 19 -7.39 -13.29 0.15
C ARG A 19 -8.49 -12.92 -0.84
N TYR A 20 -8.14 -12.79 -2.12
CA TYR A 20 -9.13 -12.61 -3.17
C TYR A 20 -9.29 -13.92 -3.94
N PRO A 21 -10.47 -14.57 -3.85
CA PRO A 21 -10.70 -15.83 -4.54
C PRO A 21 -10.99 -15.54 -6.02
N ARG A 22 -9.96 -15.63 -6.87
CA ARG A 22 -10.12 -15.85 -8.32
C ARG A 22 -9.41 -17.14 -8.68
N GLN A 23 -10.09 -18.02 -9.42
CA GLN A 23 -9.58 -19.34 -9.83
C GLN A 23 -8.23 -19.26 -10.54
N ASP A 24 -7.99 -18.17 -11.30
CA ASP A 24 -6.82 -18.07 -12.18
C ASP A 24 -5.70 -17.16 -11.63
N MET A 25 -5.94 -16.48 -10.51
CA MET A 25 -4.94 -15.60 -9.87
C MET A 25 -5.22 -15.46 -8.37
N PRO A 26 -4.74 -16.38 -7.53
CA PRO A 26 -4.89 -16.26 -6.09
C PRO A 26 -4.06 -15.06 -5.58
N LEU A 27 -4.71 -13.93 -5.34
CA LEU A 27 -4.09 -12.77 -4.70
C LEU A 27 -4.19 -12.92 -3.18
N GLN A 28 -3.02 -13.01 -2.54
CA GLN A 28 -2.88 -12.89 -1.10
C GLN A 28 -2.06 -11.65 -0.78
N ILE A 29 -2.53 -10.84 0.17
CA ILE A 29 -1.81 -9.70 0.70
C ILE A 29 -1.84 -9.81 2.21
N ASP A 30 -0.67 -9.98 2.81
CA ASP A 30 -0.52 -9.91 4.25
C ASP A 30 -0.32 -8.45 4.66
N LYS A 31 -0.92 -8.06 5.78
CA LYS A 31 -0.85 -6.68 6.28
C LYS A 31 -0.48 -6.71 7.75
N LYS A 32 0.34 -5.74 8.16
CA LYS A 32 0.82 -5.62 9.55
C LYS A 32 0.76 -4.18 10.01
N ALA A 33 0.13 -3.96 11.16
CA ALA A 33 0.26 -2.72 11.90
C ALA A 33 1.61 -2.68 12.61
N VAL A 34 2.49 -1.78 12.20
CA VAL A 34 3.91 -1.76 12.62
C VAL A 34 4.23 -0.67 13.64
N ALA A 35 3.50 0.44 13.62
CA ALA A 35 3.78 1.58 14.49
C ALA A 35 2.53 2.43 14.73
N GLU A 36 2.63 3.28 15.76
CA GLU A 36 1.71 4.38 16.04
C GLU A 36 2.50 5.66 15.77
N GLU A 37 1.94 6.56 14.95
CA GLU A 37 2.62 7.77 14.49
C GLU A 37 1.63 8.92 14.42
N VAL A 38 2.10 10.14 14.75
CA VAL A 38 1.29 11.35 14.58
C VAL A 38 1.66 12.01 13.26
N LEU A 39 0.68 12.22 12.37
CA LEU A 39 0.87 12.93 11.11
C LEU A 39 0.15 14.28 11.14
N GLU A 40 0.84 15.33 10.66
CA GLU A 40 0.23 16.64 10.45
C GLU A 40 -0.25 16.80 9.00
N ARG A 41 -1.54 17.00 8.77
CA ARG A 41 -2.09 17.30 7.43
C ARG A 41 -2.99 18.52 7.51
N ASN A 42 -2.72 19.51 6.66
CA ASN A 42 -3.51 20.74 6.55
C ASN A 42 -3.72 21.44 7.92
N GLY A 43 -2.66 21.50 8.73
CA GLY A 43 -2.67 22.11 10.06
C GLY A 43 -3.38 21.30 11.15
N LYS A 44 -3.75 20.04 10.88
CA LYS A 44 -4.37 19.13 11.85
C LYS A 44 -3.47 17.94 12.13
N LEU A 45 -3.39 17.56 13.40
CA LEU A 45 -2.68 16.37 13.86
C LEU A 45 -3.62 15.15 13.84
N PHE A 46 -3.09 14.02 13.36
CA PHE A 46 -3.80 12.75 13.28
C PHE A 46 -2.96 11.66 13.95
N GLU A 47 -3.51 11.06 15.01
CA GLU A 47 -2.98 9.82 15.58
C GLU A 47 -3.28 8.65 14.64
N CYS A 48 -2.23 8.11 14.02
CA CYS A 48 -2.33 7.10 12.99
C CYS A 48 -1.67 5.79 13.43
N ILE A 49 -2.23 4.68 12.96
CA ILE A 49 -1.51 3.41 12.91
C ILE A 49 -0.87 3.27 11.53
N LYS A 50 0.44 3.05 11.51
CA LYS A 50 1.18 2.70 10.31
C LYS A 50 0.98 1.23 9.99
N VAL A 51 0.50 0.94 8.78
CA VAL A 51 0.23 -0.40 8.26
C VAL A 51 1.09 -0.65 7.03
N GLU A 52 1.87 -1.72 7.06
CA GLU A 52 2.70 -2.17 5.94
C GLU A 52 2.03 -3.34 5.22
N TYR A 53 2.09 -3.31 3.90
CA TYR A 53 1.52 -4.34 3.04
C TYR A 53 2.65 -5.23 2.54
N ILE A 54 2.50 -6.52 2.79
CA ILE A 54 3.42 -7.59 2.44
C ILE A 54 2.74 -8.38 1.32
N TYR A 55 3.08 -8.02 0.09
CA TYR A 55 2.61 -8.75 -1.09
C TYR A 55 3.36 -10.07 -1.19
N MET A 56 2.66 -11.13 -1.61
CA MET A 56 3.36 -12.37 -1.95
C MET A 56 4.40 -12.11 -3.02
N ASN A 57 5.56 -12.74 -2.85
CA ASN A 57 6.60 -12.71 -3.87
C ASN A 57 6.02 -13.35 -5.15
N SER A 58 5.84 -12.52 -6.17
CA SER A 58 5.32 -12.90 -7.48
C SER A 58 5.89 -11.92 -8.49
N ASP A 59 6.01 -12.34 -9.74
CA ASP A 59 6.56 -11.48 -10.80
C ASP A 59 5.75 -10.18 -10.97
N VAL A 60 4.46 -10.22 -10.67
CA VAL A 60 3.53 -9.08 -10.79
C VAL A 60 3.72 -8.04 -9.67
N PHE A 61 4.00 -8.49 -8.44
CA PHE A 61 4.14 -7.59 -7.28
C PHE A 61 5.58 -7.41 -6.81
N ASN A 62 6.56 -7.98 -7.52
CA ASN A 62 7.97 -7.87 -7.15
C ASN A 62 8.43 -6.40 -7.20
N GLY A 63 8.97 -5.90 -6.09
CA GLY A 63 9.37 -4.50 -5.95
C GLY A 63 8.20 -3.53 -5.73
N PHE A 64 6.98 -4.02 -5.48
CA PHE A 64 5.86 -3.21 -5.03
C PHE A 64 5.85 -3.10 -3.51
N GLN A 65 5.81 -1.87 -3.00
CA GLN A 65 5.73 -1.56 -1.58
C GLN A 65 4.56 -0.62 -1.33
N MET A 66 3.80 -0.86 -0.26
CA MET A 66 2.73 0.04 0.12
C MET A 66 2.65 0.19 1.64
N THR A 67 2.44 1.41 2.08
CA THR A 67 2.30 1.77 3.48
C THR A 67 1.15 2.73 3.67
N ASP A 68 0.27 2.41 4.61
CA ASP A 68 -0.86 3.25 5.00
C ASP A 68 -0.64 3.84 6.39
N TRP A 69 -1.13 5.04 6.59
CA TRP A 69 -1.32 5.67 7.89
C TRP A 69 -2.81 5.88 8.08
N ILE A 70 -3.38 5.16 9.04
CA ILE A 70 -4.83 5.08 9.25
C ILE A 70 -5.14 5.62 10.63
N ALA A 71 -5.95 6.67 10.71
CA ALA A 71 -6.49 7.20 11.96
C ALA A 71 -7.93 6.68 12.16
N GLU A 72 -8.56 7.07 13.28
CA GLU A 72 -9.98 6.79 13.53
C GLU A 72 -10.89 7.27 12.38
N LYS A 73 -10.55 8.43 11.79
CA LYS A 73 -11.28 9.05 10.66
C LYS A 73 -11.04 8.34 9.32
N GLY A 74 -10.19 7.32 9.27
CA GLY A 74 -9.83 6.58 8.07
C GLY A 74 -8.41 6.83 7.59
N LEU A 75 -8.18 6.61 6.29
CA LEU A 75 -6.85 6.74 5.67
C LEU A 75 -6.40 8.21 5.65
N VAL A 76 -5.30 8.51 6.34
CA VAL A 76 -4.68 9.85 6.39
C VAL A 76 -3.62 10.00 5.31
N GLN A 77 -2.84 8.94 5.08
CA GLN A 77 -1.85 8.90 4.01
C GLN A 77 -1.65 7.47 3.50
N ARG A 78 -1.38 7.33 2.21
CA ARG A 78 -0.77 6.15 1.61
C ARG A 78 0.48 6.54 0.83
N ILE A 79 1.53 5.75 0.99
CA ILE A 79 2.69 5.78 0.11
C ILE A 79 2.76 4.44 -0.61
N SER A 80 2.85 4.50 -1.94
CA SER A 80 3.11 3.34 -2.79
C SER A 80 4.43 3.56 -3.52
N ALA A 81 5.26 2.52 -3.61
CA ALA A 81 6.49 2.54 -4.39
C ALA A 81 6.56 1.32 -5.29
N ILE A 82 7.02 1.52 -6.53
CA ILE A 82 7.17 0.47 -7.53
C ILE A 82 8.57 0.60 -8.13
N ASP A 83 9.43 -0.40 -7.89
CA ASP A 83 10.86 -0.30 -8.22
C ASP A 83 11.21 -0.69 -9.66
N ARG A 84 10.22 -1.10 -10.48
CA ARG A 84 10.43 -1.68 -11.82
C ARG A 84 9.41 -1.24 -12.86
N VAL A 85 9.15 0.06 -12.96
CA VAL A 85 8.26 0.58 -13.99
C VAL A 85 9.04 0.77 -15.30
N THR A 86 8.70 0.00 -16.33
CA THR A 86 9.28 0.15 -17.65
C THR A 86 8.53 1.25 -18.40
N LEU A 87 9.25 2.31 -18.78
CA LEU A 87 8.73 3.34 -19.66
C LEU A 87 8.89 2.87 -21.11
N THR A 88 7.82 2.94 -21.90
CA THR A 88 7.81 2.56 -23.31
C THR A 88 7.60 3.77 -24.21
N SER A 89 8.14 3.73 -25.42
CA SER A 89 7.83 4.72 -26.47
C SER A 89 6.38 4.56 -26.95
N GLY A 90 5.92 5.49 -27.79
CA GLY A 90 4.61 5.37 -28.45
C GLY A 90 4.48 4.16 -29.37
N GLU A 91 5.59 3.56 -29.78
CA GLU A 91 5.68 2.36 -30.61
C GLU A 91 5.78 1.07 -29.78
N GLY A 92 5.89 1.18 -28.46
CA GLY A 92 5.97 0.05 -27.53
C GLY A 92 7.39 -0.37 -27.12
N GLU A 93 8.42 0.27 -27.68
CA GLU A 93 9.81 -0.07 -27.36
C GLU A 93 10.21 0.37 -25.94
N PRO A 94 10.88 -0.49 -25.15
CA PRO A 94 11.30 -0.15 -23.80
C PRO A 94 12.41 0.91 -23.83
N LEU A 95 12.20 2.03 -23.15
CA LEU A 95 13.15 3.13 -23.07
C LEU A 95 14.08 2.97 -21.85
N ARG A 96 13.50 2.77 -20.67
CA ARG A 96 14.23 2.57 -19.41
C ARG A 96 13.32 2.05 -18.31
N THR A 97 13.92 1.50 -17.26
CA THR A 97 13.24 1.15 -16.00
C THR A 97 13.43 2.28 -14.99
N VAL A 98 12.35 2.68 -14.31
CA VAL A 98 12.36 3.70 -13.27
C VAL A 98 11.65 3.22 -12.01
N ARG A 99 11.96 3.88 -10.89
CA ARG A 99 11.19 3.78 -9.64
C ARG A 99 10.14 4.87 -9.61
N ILE A 100 8.89 4.49 -9.35
CA ILE A 100 7.79 5.44 -9.11
C ILE A 100 7.43 5.41 -7.63
N ARG A 101 7.19 6.58 -7.04
CA ARG A 101 6.71 6.75 -5.67
C ARG A 101 5.50 7.67 -5.68
N ASP A 102 4.36 7.12 -5.34
CA ASP A 102 3.09 7.84 -5.25
C ASP A 102 2.73 8.12 -3.80
N ILE A 103 2.21 9.33 -3.56
CA ILE A 103 1.76 9.77 -2.25
C ILE A 103 0.31 10.22 -2.38
N LEU A 104 -0.58 9.52 -1.68
CA LEU A 104 -1.97 9.91 -1.51
C LEU A 104 -2.14 10.44 -0.10
N THR A 105 -2.65 11.66 0.06
CA THR A 105 -2.93 12.25 1.37
C THR A 105 -4.40 12.64 1.49
N LEU A 106 -4.89 12.63 2.73
CA LEU A 106 -6.16 13.24 3.06
C LEU A 106 -6.12 14.74 2.70
N LYS A 107 -7.15 15.19 1.98
CA LYS A 107 -7.36 16.60 1.64
C LYS A 107 -8.07 17.34 2.77
#